data_AF-A0A1Y3BSA2-F1
#
_entry.id   AF-A0A1Y3BSA2-F1
#
_cell.length_a   1.000
_cell.length_b   1.000
_cell.length_c   1.000
_cell.angle_alpha   90.00
_cell.angle_beta   90.00
_cell.angle_gamma   90.00
#
_symmetry.space_group_name_H-M   'P 1'
#
loop_
_entity.id
_entity.type
_entity.pdbx_description
1 polymer ?
#
loop_
_entity_poly.entity_id
_entity_poly.type
_entity_poly.pdbx_seq_one_letter_code
_entity_poly.pdbx_strand_id
1 'polypeptide(L)'
;MSKEKIITTGIKNVLHPSLVKTPTQVPSFTPGKVSLIPSRLPPLPTIRDLVRIYRVRARRSLSQNFLLNKSINEKIVTSAGIQNGDHVLEIGPGPGNITRQILERGPQQLFVLEKDRRFLPMLEMLADAAYPDQMKIIVGDVMDYTFDSLFPEHLKKEWHEESPPIRIIGNLPFNVSTPLIIKWLRMMSDHSGFYRMGRIPLTLTFQREVAERMVAPVMDYQRSRLSIMCQHLCHVKIRFNIKGKSFVPAPNVDVAVVKFIPLIQPKIVLPFNVVEKFVRHLFIFRNKQIRKCLQTLFPKDMHDLNEELFIKSGIERDLRPTMLSIDEIGALCHVYNEFCMENKGLFEFNYQAKKTLSVSEFLHKQDAWINED
;
A
#
# COMPACT_ATOMS: atom_id res chain seq x y z
N MET A 1 -0.02 7.37 66.82
CA MET A 1 0.95 7.73 67.89
C MET A 1 2.24 8.17 67.21
N SER A 2 2.91 9.27 67.54
CA SER A 2 2.55 10.41 68.42
C SER A 2 3.48 11.60 68.16
N LYS A 3 2.94 12.83 68.21
CA LYS A 3 3.58 14.12 68.58
C LYS A 3 4.87 14.54 67.83
N GLU A 4 4.82 15.61 67.03
CA GLU A 4 4.85 17.04 67.43
C GLU A 4 6.17 17.49 68.09
N LYS A 5 6.75 18.57 67.53
CA LYS A 5 7.45 19.59 68.34
C LYS A 5 7.23 20.98 67.74
N ILE A 6 6.53 21.83 68.47
CA ILE A 6 6.24 23.23 68.14
C ILE A 6 7.14 24.11 69.01
N ILE A 7 7.61 25.25 68.48
CA ILE A 7 8.10 26.39 69.26
C ILE A 7 7.38 27.65 68.75
N THR A 8 7.07 28.60 69.65
CA THR A 8 5.92 29.50 69.51
C THR A 8 6.22 30.94 69.94
N THR A 9 5.85 31.90 69.09
CA THR A 9 5.49 33.31 69.40
C THR A 9 4.65 33.80 68.22
N GLY A 10 3.51 34.49 68.34
CA GLY A 10 3.12 35.54 69.30
C GLY A 10 3.16 36.87 68.53
N ILE A 11 2.11 37.68 68.38
CA ILE A 11 1.09 38.13 69.35
C ILE A 11 -0.28 38.43 68.65
N LYS A 12 -1.35 38.65 69.44
CA LYS A 12 -2.75 38.99 69.06
C LYS A 12 -3.07 40.46 69.40
N ASN A 13 -4.03 41.19 68.79
CA ASN A 13 -4.91 40.96 67.62
C ASN A 13 -4.83 42.25 66.73
N VAL A 14 -5.81 43.08 66.28
CA VAL A 14 -7.29 43.21 66.30
C VAL A 14 -7.72 44.06 65.08
N LEU A 15 -8.77 43.66 64.34
CA LEU A 15 -9.59 44.56 63.49
C LEU A 15 -11.06 44.08 63.45
N HIS A 16 -12.00 45.01 63.24
CA HIS A 16 -13.45 44.80 63.34
C HIS A 16 -14.09 44.61 61.94
N PRO A 17 -15.11 43.74 61.76
CA PRO A 17 -15.65 43.42 60.44
C PRO A 17 -16.78 44.36 59.98
N SER A 18 -16.59 45.04 58.84
CA SER A 18 -17.70 45.69 58.11
C SER A 18 -17.32 46.09 56.66
N LEU A 19 -17.41 45.14 55.71
CA LEU A 19 -17.56 45.44 54.27
C LEU A 19 -17.96 44.18 53.47
N VAL A 20 -19.22 43.75 53.60
CA VAL A 20 -19.80 42.76 52.68
C VAL A 20 -20.22 43.47 51.39
N LYS A 21 -19.66 43.07 50.26
CA LYS A 21 -20.23 43.30 48.92
C LYS A 21 -20.26 41.98 48.17
N THR A 22 -21.41 41.63 47.64
CA THR A 22 -21.64 40.41 46.85
C THR A 22 -20.91 40.50 45.50
N PRO A 23 -20.45 39.36 44.93
CA PRO A 23 -19.75 39.37 43.65
C PRO A 23 -20.71 39.73 42.51
N THR A 24 -20.40 40.80 41.79
CA THR A 24 -21.10 41.17 40.55
C THR A 24 -20.91 40.08 39.49
N GLN A 25 -21.93 39.83 38.67
CA GLN A 25 -21.89 38.78 37.66
C GLN A 25 -20.78 39.02 36.63
N VAL A 26 -19.95 38.00 36.39
CA VAL A 26 -18.98 37.98 35.29
C VAL A 26 -19.75 37.81 33.98
N PRO A 27 -19.49 38.62 32.93
CA PRO A 27 -20.15 38.46 31.63
C PRO A 27 -19.90 37.05 31.05
N SER A 28 -20.97 36.40 30.58
CA SER A 28 -20.88 35.09 29.95
C SER A 28 -20.16 35.19 28.60
N PHE A 29 -18.95 34.63 28.53
CA PHE A 29 -18.15 34.61 27.32
C PHE A 29 -18.72 33.61 26.32
N THR A 30 -19.66 34.06 25.48
CA THR A 30 -20.16 33.26 24.36
C THR A 30 -19.04 33.06 23.34
N PRO A 31 -18.72 31.81 22.94
CA PRO A 31 -17.70 31.58 21.93
C PRO A 31 -18.22 32.05 20.56
N GLY A 32 -17.88 33.29 20.20
CA GLY A 32 -18.18 33.85 18.89
C GLY A 32 -17.59 32.98 17.78
N LYS A 33 -18.38 32.70 16.74
CA LYS A 33 -17.94 31.88 15.61
C LYS A 33 -16.80 32.58 14.85
N VAL A 34 -15.55 32.21 15.15
CA VAL A 34 -14.42 32.59 14.31
C VAL A 34 -14.55 31.82 12.99
N SER A 35 -14.95 32.53 11.93
CA SER A 35 -15.21 31.97 10.61
C SER A 35 -13.90 31.68 9.85
N LEU A 36 -13.08 30.75 10.37
CA LEU A 36 -11.91 30.21 9.69
C LEU A 36 -12.36 29.28 8.55
N ILE A 37 -12.84 29.86 7.45
CA ILE A 37 -13.29 29.12 6.28
C ILE A 37 -12.52 29.59 5.03
N PRO A 38 -11.51 28.85 4.56
CA PRO A 38 -11.01 28.94 3.19
C PRO A 38 -12.05 28.29 2.25
N SER A 39 -13.20 28.94 2.07
CA SER A 39 -14.46 28.29 1.63
C SER A 39 -14.47 27.70 0.22
N ARG A 40 -13.44 27.98 -0.60
CA ARG A 40 -13.40 27.61 -2.02
C ARG A 40 -11.98 27.29 -2.45
N LEU A 41 -11.64 26.00 -2.45
CA LEU A 41 -10.60 25.45 -3.33
C LEU A 41 -10.87 25.97 -4.77
N PRO A 42 -9.84 26.39 -5.53
CA PRO A 42 -9.99 26.99 -6.87
C PRO A 42 -10.81 26.08 -7.81
N PRO A 43 -11.41 26.56 -8.92
CA PRO A 43 -12.15 25.67 -9.84
C PRO A 43 -11.28 24.51 -10.35
N LEU A 44 -11.90 23.40 -10.75
CA LEU A 44 -11.16 22.30 -11.41
C LEU A 44 -10.59 22.79 -12.75
N PRO A 45 -9.36 22.39 -13.12
CA PRO A 45 -8.79 22.72 -14.42
C PRO A 45 -9.65 22.11 -15.53
N THR A 46 -10.01 22.91 -16.52
CA THR A 46 -10.87 22.45 -17.61
C THR A 46 -10.09 21.54 -18.56
N ILE A 47 -10.80 20.83 -19.45
CA ILE A 47 -10.16 20.10 -20.55
C ILE A 47 -9.25 21.03 -21.39
N ARG A 48 -9.58 22.32 -21.52
CA ARG A 48 -8.75 23.31 -22.22
C ARG A 48 -7.45 23.58 -21.47
N ASP A 49 -7.48 23.67 -20.14
CA ASP A 49 -6.31 23.94 -19.31
C ASP A 49 -5.36 22.73 -19.28
N LEU A 50 -5.93 21.53 -19.13
CA LEU A 50 -5.19 20.27 -19.28
C LEU A 50 -4.54 20.18 -20.66
N VAL A 51 -5.29 20.44 -21.73
CA VAL A 51 -4.74 20.47 -23.10
C VAL A 51 -3.66 21.54 -23.25
N ARG A 52 -3.76 22.70 -22.58
CA ARG A 52 -2.70 23.74 -22.57
C ARG A 52 -1.43 23.23 -21.90
N ILE A 53 -1.54 22.65 -20.69
CA ILE A 53 -0.42 22.05 -19.94
C ILE A 53 0.27 20.94 -20.75
N TYR A 54 -0.51 20.10 -21.43
CA TYR A 54 0.02 19.02 -22.28
C TYR A 54 0.63 19.50 -23.59
N ARG A 55 0.14 20.59 -24.17
CA ARG A 55 0.68 21.17 -25.42
C ARG A 55 2.07 21.80 -25.26
N VAL A 56 2.51 22.13 -24.04
CA VAL A 56 3.84 22.74 -23.79
C VAL A 56 4.99 21.83 -24.24
N ARG A 57 4.84 20.50 -24.18
CA ARG A 57 5.61 19.48 -24.94
C ARG A 57 5.03 18.09 -24.68
N ALA A 58 4.45 17.46 -25.70
CA ALA A 58 3.70 16.22 -25.56
C ALA A 58 4.59 14.96 -25.50
N ARG A 59 5.08 14.58 -24.32
CA ARG A 59 5.63 13.23 -24.09
C ARG A 59 4.51 12.20 -23.98
N ARG A 60 4.36 11.35 -25.01
CA ARG A 60 3.48 10.15 -24.98
C ARG A 60 3.90 9.09 -23.95
N SER A 61 5.08 9.23 -23.34
CA SER A 61 5.76 8.18 -22.56
C SER A 61 5.29 7.95 -21.13
N LEU A 62 4.36 8.76 -20.60
CA LEU A 62 3.92 8.66 -19.20
C LEU A 62 2.57 7.94 -18.99
N SER A 63 1.84 7.61 -20.08
CA SER A 63 0.61 6.80 -20.03
C SER A 63 -0.46 7.27 -19.03
N GLN A 64 -0.51 8.58 -18.75
CA GLN A 64 -1.43 9.19 -17.80
C GLN A 64 -2.85 9.29 -18.37
N ASN A 65 -3.88 8.94 -17.57
CA ASN A 65 -5.30 9.04 -17.93
C ASN A 65 -6.05 9.73 -16.78
N PHE A 66 -6.65 10.90 -17.02
CA PHE A 66 -7.20 11.75 -15.95
C PHE A 66 -8.70 11.60 -15.75
N LEU A 67 -9.10 11.37 -14.51
CA LEU A 67 -10.50 11.23 -14.12
C LEU A 67 -11.09 12.59 -13.71
N LEU A 68 -11.78 13.24 -14.64
CA LEU A 68 -12.29 14.61 -14.45
C LEU A 68 -13.68 14.67 -13.80
N ASN A 69 -14.36 13.53 -13.67
CA ASN A 69 -15.71 13.47 -13.12
C ASN A 69 -15.67 13.48 -11.58
N LYS A 70 -16.08 14.61 -10.98
CA LYS A 70 -16.12 14.80 -9.52
C LYS A 70 -16.82 13.65 -8.78
N SER A 71 -17.99 13.19 -9.24
CA SER A 71 -18.74 12.12 -8.56
C SER A 71 -18.01 10.76 -8.55
N ILE A 72 -17.20 10.48 -9.58
CA ILE A 72 -16.36 9.28 -9.57
C ILE A 72 -15.19 9.46 -8.58
N ASN A 73 -14.57 10.65 -8.53
CA ASN A 73 -13.50 10.96 -7.57
C ASN A 73 -14.00 10.91 -6.12
N GLU A 74 -15.18 11.49 -5.82
CA GLU A 74 -15.91 11.35 -4.55
C GLU A 74 -16.05 9.87 -4.14
N LYS A 75 -16.42 9.01 -5.09
CA LYS A 75 -16.64 7.58 -4.87
C LYS A 75 -15.34 6.80 -4.63
N ILE A 76 -14.20 7.22 -5.21
CA ILE A 76 -12.88 6.67 -4.89
C ILE A 76 -12.51 7.03 -3.45
N VAL A 77 -12.57 8.31 -3.07
CA VAL A 77 -12.24 8.78 -1.70
C VAL A 77 -13.14 8.12 -0.65
N THR A 78 -14.45 8.02 -0.93
CA THR A 78 -15.41 7.31 -0.08
C THR A 78 -15.07 5.82 0.03
N SER A 79 -14.58 5.18 -1.04
CA SER A 79 -14.17 3.77 -1.02
C SER A 79 -12.85 3.54 -0.27
N ALA A 80 -11.93 4.52 -0.32
CA ALA A 80 -10.72 4.52 0.50
C ALA A 80 -11.06 4.57 2.00
N GLY A 81 -12.22 5.13 2.36
CA GLY A 81 -12.64 5.27 3.75
C GLY A 81 -11.85 6.38 4.46
N ILE A 82 -11.55 7.45 3.72
CA ILE A 82 -10.90 8.65 4.26
C ILE A 82 -11.92 9.39 5.13
N GLN A 83 -11.54 9.63 6.39
CA GLN A 83 -12.32 10.32 7.41
C GLN A 83 -11.66 11.64 7.81
N ASN A 84 -12.42 12.52 8.46
CA ASN A 84 -11.87 13.75 9.03
C ASN A 84 -10.82 13.41 10.10
N GLY A 85 -9.61 13.96 9.98
CA GLY A 85 -8.47 13.64 10.85
C GLY A 85 -7.56 12.51 10.36
N ASP A 86 -7.91 11.77 9.29
CA ASP A 86 -6.96 10.82 8.67
C ASP A 86 -5.73 11.54 8.12
N HIS A 87 -4.57 10.87 8.18
CA HIS A 87 -3.41 11.22 7.38
C HIS A 87 -3.50 10.48 6.04
N VAL A 88 -3.34 11.20 4.93
CA VAL A 88 -3.55 10.64 3.59
C VAL A 88 -2.30 10.82 2.74
N LEU A 89 -1.94 9.78 1.98
CA LEU A 89 -0.91 9.82 0.95
C LEU A 89 -1.55 9.50 -0.41
N GLU A 90 -1.52 10.48 -1.31
CA GLU A 90 -1.95 10.33 -2.70
C GLU A 90 -0.74 10.17 -3.62
N ILE A 91 -0.70 9.09 -4.39
CA ILE A 91 0.33 8.85 -5.41
C ILE A 91 -0.20 9.23 -6.79
N GLY A 92 0.56 10.06 -7.51
CA GLY A 92 0.22 10.52 -8.85
C GLY A 92 -1.07 11.36 -8.88
N PRO A 93 -1.18 12.44 -8.08
CA PRO A 93 -2.36 13.31 -8.06
C PRO A 93 -2.66 13.94 -9.43
N GLY A 94 -1.63 14.10 -10.27
CA GLY A 94 -1.68 14.83 -11.52
C GLY A 94 -2.30 16.23 -11.32
N PRO A 95 -3.38 16.59 -12.03
CA PRO A 95 -4.05 17.89 -11.91
C PRO A 95 -4.93 18.04 -10.65
N GLY A 96 -4.73 17.23 -9.60
CA GLY A 96 -5.37 17.43 -8.29
C GLY A 96 -6.85 17.05 -8.18
N ASN A 97 -7.36 16.24 -9.14
CA ASN A 97 -8.77 15.84 -9.21
C ASN A 97 -9.24 15.03 -7.98
N ILE A 98 -8.41 14.09 -7.53
CA ILE A 98 -8.69 13.29 -6.33
C ILE A 98 -8.19 14.05 -5.08
N THR A 99 -7.04 14.71 -5.13
CA THR A 99 -6.53 15.64 -4.10
C THR A 99 -7.60 16.56 -3.53
N ARG A 100 -8.35 17.28 -4.38
CA ARG A 100 -9.49 18.11 -3.95
C ARG A 100 -10.52 17.32 -3.14
N GLN A 101 -10.89 16.14 -3.62
CA GLN A 101 -11.89 15.30 -2.95
C GLN A 101 -11.39 14.69 -1.66
N ILE A 102 -10.07 14.60 -1.46
CA ILE A 102 -9.46 14.31 -0.17
C ILE A 102 -9.54 15.55 0.74
N LEU A 103 -9.12 16.73 0.27
CA LEU A 103 -9.19 17.98 1.06
C LEU A 103 -10.61 18.31 1.53
N GLU A 104 -11.63 18.09 0.68
CA GLU A 104 -13.06 18.22 1.02
C GLU A 104 -13.53 17.24 2.13
N ARG A 105 -12.67 16.33 2.66
CA ARG A 105 -12.93 15.47 3.83
C ARG A 105 -12.29 15.93 5.14
N GLY A 106 -11.45 16.96 5.12
CA GLY A 106 -10.72 17.42 6.30
C GLY A 106 -9.66 16.42 6.82
N PRO A 107 -8.70 15.97 6.00
CA PRO A 107 -7.57 15.19 6.50
C PRO A 107 -6.75 16.02 7.49
N GLN A 108 -6.11 15.38 8.47
CA GLN A 108 -5.16 16.07 9.35
C GLN A 108 -3.90 16.49 8.57
N GLN A 109 -3.50 15.67 7.60
CA GLN A 109 -2.37 15.91 6.72
C GLN A 109 -2.58 15.14 5.40
N LEU A 110 -2.42 15.82 4.27
CA LEU A 110 -2.39 15.22 2.93
C LEU A 110 -0.99 15.37 2.32
N PHE A 111 -0.30 14.26 2.13
CA PHE A 111 0.90 14.18 1.31
C PHE A 111 0.51 13.81 -0.13
N VAL A 112 1.05 14.52 -1.11
CA VAL A 112 0.92 14.14 -2.53
C VAL A 112 2.29 13.87 -3.12
N LEU A 113 2.51 12.70 -3.73
CA LEU A 113 3.75 12.33 -4.40
C LEU A 113 3.55 12.36 -5.91
N GLU A 114 4.19 13.33 -6.58
CA GLU A 114 4.08 13.54 -8.02
C GLU A 114 5.45 13.54 -8.70
N LYS A 115 5.58 12.79 -9.79
CA LYS A 115 6.80 12.72 -10.62
C LYS A 115 6.83 13.82 -11.67
N ASP A 116 5.67 14.19 -12.17
CA ASP A 116 5.51 15.10 -13.30
C ASP A 116 5.40 16.56 -12.85
N ARG A 117 6.56 17.22 -12.79
CA ARG A 117 6.72 18.61 -12.32
C ARG A 117 5.83 19.65 -13.04
N ARG A 118 5.20 19.30 -14.16
CA ARG A 118 4.22 20.14 -14.87
C ARG A 118 2.93 20.38 -14.07
N PHE A 119 2.65 19.55 -13.06
CA PHE A 119 1.45 19.68 -12.23
C PHE A 119 1.62 20.54 -10.98
N LEU A 120 2.86 20.83 -10.57
CA LEU A 120 3.15 21.54 -9.32
C LEU A 120 2.36 22.85 -9.17
N PRO A 121 2.23 23.73 -10.19
CA PRO A 121 1.44 24.96 -10.05
C PRO A 121 -0.03 24.76 -9.67
N MET A 122 -0.65 23.64 -10.06
CA MET A 122 -2.04 23.34 -9.66
C MET A 122 -2.12 22.65 -8.29
N LEU A 123 -1.08 21.94 -7.88
CA LEU A 123 -0.98 21.34 -6.55
C LEU A 123 -0.64 22.42 -5.50
N GLU A 124 0.22 23.38 -5.86
CA GLU A 124 0.53 24.60 -5.09
C GLU A 124 -0.75 25.41 -4.88
N MET A 125 -1.51 25.72 -5.95
CA MET A 125 -2.83 26.36 -5.84
C MET A 125 -3.88 25.58 -5.00
N LEU A 126 -3.71 24.26 -4.79
CA LEU A 126 -4.56 23.47 -3.89
C LEU A 126 -4.05 23.48 -2.44
N ALA A 127 -2.74 23.59 -2.24
CA ALA A 127 -2.12 23.73 -0.92
C ALA A 127 -2.35 25.14 -0.34
N ASP A 128 -2.18 26.18 -1.15
CA ASP A 128 -2.46 27.59 -0.78
C ASP A 128 -3.93 27.82 -0.39
N ALA A 129 -4.84 26.99 -0.92
CA ALA A 129 -6.28 27.04 -0.64
C ALA A 129 -6.75 26.02 0.40
N ALA A 130 -5.84 25.18 0.94
CA ALA A 130 -6.10 24.30 2.07
C ALA A 130 -5.92 25.07 3.40
N TYR A 131 -6.04 24.38 4.55
CA TYR A 131 -5.54 24.96 5.80
C TYR A 131 -4.00 24.99 5.81
N PRO A 132 -3.36 25.95 6.50
CA PRO A 132 -1.91 26.01 6.63
C PRO A 132 -1.28 24.66 7.03
N ASP A 133 -0.18 24.30 6.36
CA ASP A 133 0.54 23.03 6.49
C ASP A 133 -0.27 21.74 6.21
N GLN A 134 -1.57 21.81 5.91
CA GLN A 134 -2.44 20.64 5.74
C GLN A 134 -2.05 19.80 4.51
N MET A 135 -1.58 20.42 3.43
CA MET A 135 -1.15 19.74 2.21
C MET A 135 0.35 19.91 1.95
N LYS A 136 1.05 18.80 1.70
CA LYS A 136 2.50 18.77 1.44
C LYS A 136 2.79 18.06 0.12
N ILE A 137 3.49 18.76 -0.77
CA ILE A 137 3.80 18.32 -2.13
C ILE A 137 5.21 17.73 -2.16
N ILE A 138 5.32 16.48 -2.60
CA ILE A 138 6.57 15.74 -2.69
C ILE A 138 6.84 15.46 -4.17
N VAL A 139 8.04 15.82 -4.63
CA VAL A 139 8.45 15.68 -6.04
C VAL A 139 9.35 14.44 -6.17
N GLY A 140 8.87 13.38 -6.83
CA GLY A 140 9.63 12.15 -6.99
C GLY A 140 8.87 11.00 -7.66
N ASP A 141 9.57 9.91 -7.99
CA ASP A 141 8.92 8.66 -8.42
C ASP A 141 8.62 7.76 -7.21
N VAL A 142 7.39 7.26 -7.13
CA VAL A 142 6.95 6.27 -6.13
C VAL A 142 7.72 4.95 -6.20
N MET A 143 8.26 4.59 -7.38
CA MET A 143 9.12 3.42 -7.55
C MET A 143 10.45 3.57 -6.80
N ASP A 144 10.95 4.81 -6.67
CA ASP A 144 12.27 5.11 -6.09
C ASP A 144 12.17 5.75 -4.69
N TYR A 145 11.01 6.31 -4.33
CA TYR A 145 10.79 6.98 -3.04
C TYR A 145 10.76 6.01 -1.85
N THR A 146 11.25 6.52 -0.71
CA THR A 146 11.40 5.83 0.58
C THR A 146 10.48 6.48 1.62
N PHE A 147 9.75 5.67 2.39
CA PHE A 147 8.60 6.12 3.18
C PHE A 147 8.81 6.10 4.70
N ASP A 148 9.99 5.73 5.19
CA ASP A 148 10.24 5.37 6.60
C ASP A 148 9.98 6.49 7.63
N SER A 149 9.94 7.75 7.20
CA SER A 149 9.70 8.93 8.06
C SER A 149 8.59 9.85 7.55
N LEU A 150 7.69 9.37 6.68
CA LEU A 150 6.64 10.20 6.08
C LEU A 150 5.51 10.55 7.07
N PHE A 151 5.17 9.61 7.97
CA PHE A 151 4.08 9.77 8.92
C PHE A 151 4.62 9.94 10.36
N PRO A 152 3.99 10.77 11.21
CA PRO A 152 4.39 10.89 12.61
C PRO A 152 4.31 9.55 13.37
N GLU A 153 5.38 9.17 14.08
CA GLU A 153 5.48 7.88 14.80
C GLU A 153 4.33 7.65 15.80
N HIS A 154 3.73 8.72 16.38
CA HIS A 154 2.60 8.61 17.30
C HIS A 154 1.31 8.05 16.66
N LEU A 155 1.23 7.97 15.33
CA LEU A 155 0.11 7.34 14.61
C LEU A 155 0.24 5.83 14.48
N LYS A 156 1.42 5.28 14.80
CA LYS A 156 1.75 3.86 14.63
C LYS A 156 0.84 2.97 15.46
N LYS A 157 0.54 1.81 14.90
CA LYS A 157 -0.22 0.73 15.53
C LYS A 157 0.53 -0.57 15.38
N GLU A 158 0.55 -1.36 16.46
CA GLU A 158 1.11 -2.71 16.41
C GLU A 158 0.30 -3.58 15.47
N TRP A 159 0.94 -4.55 14.81
CA TRP A 159 0.35 -5.21 13.64
C TRP A 159 -0.99 -5.93 13.93
N HIS A 160 -1.19 -6.40 15.16
CA HIS A 160 -2.43 -7.03 15.62
C HIS A 160 -3.54 -6.04 16.05
N GLU A 161 -3.23 -4.77 16.24
CA GLU A 161 -4.21 -3.73 16.60
C GLU A 161 -5.07 -3.30 15.38
N GLU A 162 -5.93 -2.31 15.58
CA GLU A 162 -6.62 -1.62 14.49
C GLU A 162 -5.65 -0.93 13.53
N SER A 163 -6.11 -0.65 12.30
CA SER A 163 -5.31 0.14 11.35
C SER A 163 -4.97 1.50 11.96
N PRO A 164 -3.75 2.05 11.73
CA PRO A 164 -3.49 3.45 11.99
C PRO A 164 -4.46 4.36 11.20
N PRO A 165 -4.65 5.63 11.60
CA PRO A 165 -5.47 6.61 10.89
C PRO A 165 -4.73 7.15 9.65
N ILE A 166 -4.23 6.23 8.82
CA ILE A 166 -3.46 6.48 7.60
C ILE A 166 -4.16 5.81 6.43
N ARG A 167 -4.26 6.50 5.29
CA ARG A 167 -4.88 6.00 4.05
C ARG A 167 -3.96 6.26 2.86
N ILE A 168 -3.79 5.26 2.00
CA ILE A 168 -3.01 5.42 0.76
C ILE A 168 -3.92 5.25 -0.45
N ILE A 169 -3.86 6.21 -1.37
CA ILE A 169 -4.74 6.34 -2.53
C ILE A 169 -3.93 6.68 -3.79
N GLY A 170 -4.38 6.26 -4.97
CA GLY A 170 -3.71 6.62 -6.21
C GLY A 170 -4.42 6.17 -7.48
N ASN A 171 -4.48 7.05 -8.47
CA ASN A 171 -4.97 6.74 -9.82
C ASN A 171 -3.80 6.66 -10.80
N LEU A 172 -3.18 5.49 -10.89
CA LEU A 172 -1.84 5.33 -11.43
C LEU A 172 -1.83 4.86 -12.90
N PRO A 173 -0.82 5.25 -13.71
CA PRO A 173 -0.56 4.63 -15.00
C PRO A 173 -0.41 3.11 -14.86
N PHE A 174 -1.05 2.34 -15.75
CA PHE A 174 -1.18 0.88 -15.58
C PHE A 174 0.17 0.13 -15.62
N ASN A 175 1.17 0.70 -16.30
CA ASN A 175 2.54 0.20 -16.33
C ASN A 175 3.32 0.45 -15.02
N VAL A 176 2.84 1.36 -14.16
CA VAL A 176 3.42 1.65 -12.83
C VAL A 176 2.66 0.89 -11.74
N SER A 177 1.32 0.82 -11.81
CA SER A 177 0.51 0.26 -10.72
C SER A 177 0.80 -1.22 -10.42
N THR A 178 1.04 -2.04 -11.45
CA THR A 178 1.29 -3.48 -11.25
C THR A 178 2.69 -3.79 -10.66
N PRO A 179 3.80 -3.16 -11.11
CA PRO A 179 5.07 -3.23 -10.38
C PRO A 179 4.98 -2.66 -8.96
N LEU A 180 4.29 -1.52 -8.78
CA LEU A 180 4.21 -0.85 -7.49
C LEU A 180 3.50 -1.68 -6.42
N ILE A 181 2.37 -2.33 -6.74
CA ILE A 181 1.69 -3.18 -5.75
C ILE A 181 2.55 -4.38 -5.34
N ILE A 182 3.42 -4.90 -6.23
CA ILE A 182 4.39 -5.95 -5.85
C ILE A 182 5.48 -5.39 -4.92
N LYS A 183 6.02 -4.18 -5.18
CA LYS A 183 6.93 -3.47 -4.24
C LYS A 183 6.26 -3.29 -2.87
N TRP A 184 5.00 -2.88 -2.84
CA TRP A 184 4.27 -2.62 -1.60
C TRP A 184 3.82 -3.89 -0.86
N LEU A 185 3.51 -4.99 -1.57
CA LEU A 185 3.26 -6.29 -0.94
C LEU A 185 4.55 -6.87 -0.32
N ARG A 186 5.71 -6.64 -0.93
CA ARG A 186 7.01 -6.94 -0.30
C ARG A 186 7.22 -6.10 0.97
N MET A 187 7.03 -4.78 0.90
CA MET A 187 7.08 -3.90 2.07
C MET A 187 6.10 -4.31 3.18
N MET A 188 4.93 -4.85 2.83
CA MET A 188 3.95 -5.38 3.77
C MET A 188 4.41 -6.67 4.44
N SER A 189 5.03 -7.59 3.69
CA SER A 189 5.61 -8.82 4.22
C SER A 189 6.85 -8.57 5.09
N ASP A 190 7.62 -7.54 4.77
CA ASP A 190 8.88 -7.19 5.44
C ASP A 190 8.66 -6.12 6.56
N HIS A 191 7.40 -5.75 6.84
CA HIS A 191 6.98 -4.65 7.74
C HIS A 191 7.80 -3.34 7.56
N SER A 192 8.13 -2.97 6.32
CA SER A 192 9.08 -1.90 5.98
C SER A 192 8.42 -0.68 5.28
N GLY A 193 9.13 0.46 5.22
CA GLY A 193 8.57 1.72 4.75
C GLY A 193 7.35 2.13 5.58
N PHE A 194 6.27 2.56 4.91
CA PHE A 194 5.05 2.95 5.63
C PHE A 194 4.36 1.79 6.39
N TYR A 195 4.65 0.51 6.07
CA TYR A 195 4.10 -0.62 6.84
C TYR A 195 4.71 -0.77 8.24
N ARG A 196 5.81 -0.04 8.55
CA ARG A 196 6.31 0.16 9.92
C ARG A 196 5.28 0.82 10.84
N MET A 197 4.29 1.52 10.28
CA MET A 197 3.20 2.17 11.01
C MET A 197 2.03 1.23 11.35
N GLY A 198 2.05 -0.02 10.89
CA GLY A 198 0.95 -0.98 11.02
C GLY A 198 0.18 -1.20 9.71
N ARG A 199 -1.02 -1.79 9.83
CA ARG A 199 -1.79 -2.36 8.71
C ARG A 199 -2.54 -1.35 7.83
N ILE A 200 -1.80 -0.44 7.17
CA ILE A 200 -2.35 0.62 6.31
C ILE A 200 -3.13 0.04 5.11
N PRO A 201 -4.42 0.41 4.92
CA PRO A 201 -5.20 0.04 3.75
C PRO A 201 -4.83 0.87 2.51
N LEU A 202 -4.79 0.20 1.35
CA LEU A 202 -4.52 0.81 0.05
C LEU A 202 -5.81 0.92 -0.76
N THR A 203 -5.98 1.96 -1.58
CA THR A 203 -7.06 2.08 -2.58
C THR A 203 -6.53 2.62 -3.90
N LEU A 204 -6.35 1.73 -4.87
CA LEU A 204 -5.63 1.98 -6.12
C LEU A 204 -6.49 1.67 -7.35
N THR A 205 -6.16 2.26 -8.49
CA THR A 205 -6.77 1.92 -9.78
C THR A 205 -5.91 0.97 -10.63
N PHE A 206 -6.57 0.05 -11.32
CA PHE A 206 -5.97 -0.89 -12.27
C PHE A 206 -6.87 -1.06 -13.49
N GLN A 207 -6.33 -1.60 -14.59
CA GLN A 207 -7.16 -2.13 -15.67
C GLN A 207 -8.11 -3.20 -15.10
N ARG A 208 -9.36 -3.25 -15.54
CA ARG A 208 -10.39 -4.16 -15.00
C ARG A 208 -9.91 -5.62 -14.94
N GLU A 209 -9.28 -6.11 -16.00
CA GLU A 209 -8.76 -7.48 -16.05
C GLU A 209 -7.66 -7.74 -15.00
N VAL A 210 -6.78 -6.77 -14.74
CA VAL A 210 -5.73 -6.89 -13.72
C VAL A 210 -6.34 -6.93 -12.32
N ALA A 211 -7.36 -6.10 -12.07
CA ALA A 211 -8.12 -6.12 -10.81
C ALA A 211 -8.89 -7.44 -10.61
N GLU A 212 -9.51 -7.98 -11.66
CA GLU A 212 -10.19 -9.27 -11.64
C GLU A 212 -9.20 -10.41 -11.30
N ARG A 213 -8.02 -10.41 -11.91
CA ARG A 213 -6.93 -11.33 -11.54
C ARG A 213 -6.49 -11.19 -10.08
N MET A 214 -6.53 -10.00 -9.48
CA MET A 214 -6.20 -9.82 -8.05
C MET A 214 -7.24 -10.44 -7.10
N VAL A 215 -8.53 -10.38 -7.44
CA VAL A 215 -9.62 -10.91 -6.59
C VAL A 215 -10.08 -12.33 -6.96
N ALA A 216 -9.54 -12.90 -8.05
CA ALA A 216 -9.92 -14.21 -8.57
C ALA A 216 -9.86 -15.33 -7.50
N PRO A 217 -11.01 -15.93 -7.13
CA PRO A 217 -11.06 -17.02 -6.16
C PRO A 217 -10.50 -18.32 -6.75
N VAL A 218 -10.47 -19.39 -5.94
CA VAL A 218 -10.17 -20.76 -6.40
C VAL A 218 -11.10 -21.15 -7.55
N MET A 219 -10.61 -21.97 -8.49
CA MET A 219 -11.25 -22.38 -9.76
C MET A 219 -11.45 -21.28 -10.82
N ASP A 220 -11.32 -19.99 -10.48
CA ASP A 220 -11.54 -18.90 -11.43
C ASP A 220 -10.50 -18.87 -12.57
N TYR A 221 -10.95 -18.61 -13.80
CA TYR A 221 -10.07 -18.57 -14.98
C TYR A 221 -9.03 -17.44 -14.92
N GLN A 222 -9.32 -16.32 -14.25
CA GLN A 222 -8.39 -15.22 -13.99
C GLN A 222 -7.37 -15.53 -12.88
N ARG A 223 -7.55 -16.63 -12.12
CA ARG A 223 -6.60 -17.00 -11.05
C ARG A 223 -5.20 -17.20 -11.62
N SER A 224 -4.23 -16.57 -10.96
CA SER A 224 -2.88 -16.35 -11.46
C SER A 224 -1.91 -16.06 -10.31
N ARG A 225 -0.61 -15.89 -10.62
CA ARG A 225 0.40 -15.44 -9.65
C ARG A 225 -0.05 -14.20 -8.87
N LEU A 226 -0.65 -13.22 -9.56
CA LEU A 226 -1.09 -11.97 -8.94
C LEU A 226 -2.22 -12.18 -7.91
N SER A 227 -3.10 -13.15 -8.15
CA SER A 227 -4.14 -13.54 -7.19
C SER A 227 -3.53 -13.94 -5.86
N ILE A 228 -2.57 -14.87 -5.88
CA ILE A 228 -1.93 -15.37 -4.65
C ILE A 228 -1.09 -14.29 -3.99
N MET A 229 -0.25 -13.58 -4.76
CA MET A 229 0.62 -12.53 -4.21
C MET A 229 -0.17 -11.42 -3.49
N CYS A 230 -1.36 -11.05 -3.99
CA CYS A 230 -2.23 -10.12 -3.26
C CYS A 230 -3.01 -10.79 -2.11
N GLN A 231 -3.64 -11.94 -2.35
CA GLN A 231 -4.57 -12.55 -1.39
C GLN A 231 -3.90 -13.19 -0.16
N HIS A 232 -2.62 -13.58 -0.21
CA HIS A 232 -1.96 -14.17 0.96
C HIS A 232 -1.58 -13.13 2.03
N LEU A 233 -1.46 -11.84 1.67
CA LEU A 233 -1.19 -10.75 2.61
C LEU A 233 -2.39 -9.83 2.86
N CYS A 234 -3.38 -9.82 1.96
CA CYS A 234 -4.50 -8.88 2.00
C CYS A 234 -5.87 -9.54 1.83
N HIS A 235 -6.88 -8.96 2.48
CA HIS A 235 -8.24 -9.00 1.95
C HIS A 235 -8.35 -8.01 0.79
N VAL A 236 -8.61 -8.50 -0.42
CA VAL A 236 -8.62 -7.72 -1.66
C VAL A 236 -10.04 -7.65 -2.22
N LYS A 237 -10.53 -6.43 -2.52
CA LYS A 237 -11.88 -6.22 -3.05
C LYS A 237 -11.91 -5.16 -4.15
N ILE A 238 -12.48 -5.51 -5.31
CA ILE A 238 -12.97 -4.50 -6.26
C ILE A 238 -14.11 -3.74 -5.57
N ARG A 239 -14.01 -2.41 -5.54
CA ARG A 239 -15.01 -1.51 -4.95
C ARG A 239 -16.05 -1.08 -5.97
N PHE A 240 -15.62 -0.78 -7.20
CA PHE A 240 -16.47 -0.54 -8.37
C PHE A 240 -15.60 -0.44 -9.64
N ASN A 241 -16.25 -0.58 -10.79
CA ASN A 241 -15.65 -0.36 -12.11
C ASN A 241 -15.95 1.06 -12.63
N ILE A 242 -15.03 1.63 -13.39
CA ILE A 242 -15.08 2.93 -14.06
C ILE A 242 -14.92 2.67 -15.56
N LYS A 243 -15.79 3.26 -16.38
CA LYS A 243 -15.71 3.08 -17.84
C LYS A 243 -14.52 3.83 -18.42
N GLY A 244 -13.81 3.24 -19.39
CA GLY A 244 -12.64 3.87 -20.03
C GLY A 244 -12.93 5.28 -20.57
N LYS A 245 -14.13 5.48 -21.14
CA LYS A 245 -14.62 6.79 -21.61
C LYS A 245 -14.80 7.88 -20.54
N SER A 246 -14.61 7.58 -19.25
CA SER A 246 -14.65 8.56 -18.15
C SER A 246 -13.31 9.25 -17.89
N PHE A 247 -12.23 8.81 -18.57
CA PHE A 247 -10.89 9.40 -18.45
C PHE A 247 -10.54 10.26 -19.68
N VAL A 248 -9.60 11.19 -19.49
CA VAL A 248 -9.01 12.02 -20.56
C VAL A 248 -7.48 11.89 -20.52
N PRO A 249 -6.81 11.36 -21.57
CA PRO A 249 -7.42 10.58 -22.66
C PRO A 249 -8.14 9.32 -22.13
N ALA A 250 -9.02 8.76 -22.94
CA ALA A 250 -9.71 7.52 -22.61
C ALA A 250 -8.82 6.32 -22.92
N PRO A 251 -8.53 5.41 -21.96
CA PRO A 251 -7.84 4.17 -22.23
C PRO A 251 -8.75 3.17 -22.98
N ASN A 252 -8.13 2.26 -23.73
CA ASN A 252 -8.80 1.20 -24.50
C ASN A 252 -9.53 0.15 -23.65
N VAL A 253 -9.48 0.25 -22.32
CA VAL A 253 -10.03 -0.72 -21.36
C VAL A 253 -10.74 -0.01 -20.20
N ASP A 254 -11.72 -0.68 -19.62
CA ASP A 254 -12.31 -0.25 -18.35
C ASP A 254 -11.30 -0.35 -17.20
N VAL A 255 -11.50 0.48 -16.18
CA VAL A 255 -10.66 0.59 -14.99
C VAL A 255 -11.46 0.09 -13.79
N ALA A 256 -10.79 -0.46 -12.78
CA ALA A 256 -11.39 -0.89 -11.53
C ALA A 256 -10.68 -0.25 -10.33
N VAL A 257 -11.45 0.12 -9.32
CA VAL A 257 -10.94 0.62 -8.04
C VAL A 257 -10.82 -0.57 -7.10
N VAL A 258 -9.61 -0.88 -6.65
CA VAL A 258 -9.31 -2.03 -5.79
C VAL A 258 -8.86 -1.55 -4.42
N LYS A 259 -9.49 -2.09 -3.37
CA LYS A 259 -9.07 -1.88 -1.98
C LYS A 259 -8.32 -3.12 -1.48
N PHE A 260 -7.18 -2.89 -0.83
CA PHE A 260 -6.37 -3.89 -0.15
C PHE A 260 -6.39 -3.56 1.35
N ILE A 261 -6.67 -4.55 2.18
CA ILE A 261 -6.68 -4.43 3.63
C ILE A 261 -5.71 -5.50 4.16
N PRO A 262 -4.55 -5.13 4.76
CA PRO A 262 -3.59 -6.11 5.25
C PRO A 262 -4.20 -7.02 6.32
N LEU A 263 -3.92 -8.32 6.20
CA LEU A 263 -4.33 -9.33 7.18
C LEU A 263 -3.51 -9.18 8.47
N ILE A 264 -4.10 -9.58 9.61
CA ILE A 264 -3.37 -9.68 10.89
C ILE A 264 -2.33 -10.80 10.80
N GLN A 265 -2.75 -11.97 10.30
CA GLN A 265 -1.88 -13.10 9.99
C GLN A 265 -1.90 -13.33 8.47
N PRO A 266 -0.75 -13.36 7.77
CA PRO A 266 -0.71 -13.73 6.37
C PRO A 266 -0.99 -15.22 6.19
N LYS A 267 -1.57 -15.61 5.05
CA LYS A 267 -1.95 -17.00 4.75
C LYS A 267 -0.77 -17.92 4.39
N ILE A 268 0.39 -17.35 4.11
CA ILE A 268 1.66 -18.08 3.91
C ILE A 268 2.69 -17.33 4.73
N VAL A 269 3.33 -18.00 5.69
CA VAL A 269 4.25 -17.37 6.66
C VAL A 269 5.69 -17.70 6.28
N LEU A 270 6.14 -17.11 5.17
CA LEU A 270 7.46 -17.33 4.57
C LEU A 270 8.03 -16.03 4.00
N PRO A 271 9.37 -15.93 3.82
CA PRO A 271 9.99 -14.78 3.16
C PRO A 271 9.39 -14.50 1.78
N PHE A 272 9.13 -13.22 1.47
CA PHE A 272 8.39 -12.82 0.27
C PHE A 272 9.04 -13.32 -1.05
N ASN A 273 10.37 -13.39 -1.09
CA ASN A 273 11.13 -13.93 -2.23
C ASN A 273 10.89 -15.44 -2.46
N VAL A 274 10.66 -16.21 -1.39
CA VAL A 274 10.34 -17.64 -1.47
C VAL A 274 8.94 -17.83 -2.04
N VAL A 275 7.94 -17.12 -1.49
CA VAL A 275 6.56 -17.15 -2.01
C VAL A 275 6.52 -16.64 -3.46
N GLU A 276 7.23 -15.56 -3.79
CA GLU A 276 7.31 -15.01 -5.14
C GLU A 276 7.95 -15.99 -6.14
N LYS A 277 9.05 -16.69 -5.76
CA LYS A 277 9.64 -17.75 -6.61
C LYS A 277 8.66 -18.91 -6.76
N PHE A 278 8.14 -19.46 -5.65
CA PHE A 278 7.26 -20.62 -5.68
C PHE A 278 6.02 -20.38 -6.55
N VAL A 279 5.27 -19.30 -6.30
CA VAL A 279 4.03 -18.98 -7.04
C VAL A 279 4.33 -18.63 -8.51
N ARG A 280 5.49 -18.04 -8.82
CA ARG A 280 5.92 -17.81 -10.23
C ARG A 280 6.04 -19.14 -10.99
N HIS A 281 6.62 -20.16 -10.37
CA HIS A 281 6.77 -21.48 -11.00
C HIS A 281 5.46 -22.26 -11.01
N LEU A 282 4.65 -22.18 -9.94
CA LEU A 282 3.31 -22.78 -9.90
C LEU A 282 2.43 -22.36 -11.09
N PHE A 283 2.47 -21.08 -11.48
CA PHE A 283 1.67 -20.55 -12.59
C PHE A 283 2.40 -20.51 -13.95
N ILE A 284 3.59 -21.12 -14.08
CA ILE A 284 4.39 -21.06 -15.33
C ILE A 284 3.71 -21.74 -16.52
N PHE A 285 2.95 -22.82 -16.28
CA PHE A 285 2.21 -23.56 -17.32
C PHE A 285 0.72 -23.65 -16.96
N ARG A 286 -0.03 -22.56 -17.13
CA ARG A 286 -1.45 -22.39 -16.72
C ARG A 286 -2.40 -23.55 -17.12
N ASN A 287 -2.08 -24.30 -18.18
CA ASN A 287 -2.88 -25.41 -18.71
C ASN A 287 -2.30 -26.81 -18.41
N LYS A 288 -1.30 -26.92 -17.53
CA LYS A 288 -0.69 -28.20 -17.09
C LYS A 288 -0.98 -28.46 -15.61
N GLN A 289 -0.62 -29.67 -15.18
CA GLN A 289 -0.77 -30.14 -13.80
C GLN A 289 0.33 -29.56 -12.91
N ILE A 290 0.08 -29.39 -11.61
CA ILE A 290 1.01 -28.71 -10.70
C ILE A 290 2.37 -29.41 -10.62
N ARG A 291 2.43 -30.75 -10.68
CA ARG A 291 3.69 -31.51 -10.79
C ARG A 291 4.55 -31.18 -12.01
N LYS A 292 3.99 -30.59 -13.07
CA LYS A 292 4.75 -30.11 -14.25
C LYS A 292 5.07 -28.63 -14.20
N CYS A 293 4.40 -27.88 -13.34
CA CYS A 293 4.74 -26.49 -13.04
C CYS A 293 5.88 -26.44 -12.01
N LEU A 294 5.70 -27.14 -10.87
CA LEU A 294 6.62 -27.15 -9.74
C LEU A 294 7.92 -27.92 -10.02
N GLN A 295 7.94 -28.88 -10.95
CA GLN A 295 9.18 -29.51 -11.42
C GLN A 295 10.21 -28.49 -11.95
N THR A 296 9.76 -27.31 -12.41
CA THR A 296 10.67 -26.22 -12.85
C THR A 296 11.35 -25.48 -11.69
N LEU A 297 11.03 -25.76 -10.42
CA LEU A 297 11.76 -25.23 -9.27
C LEU A 297 13.08 -25.98 -9.01
N PHE A 298 13.23 -27.18 -9.57
CA PHE A 298 14.31 -28.10 -9.25
C PHE A 298 15.27 -28.30 -10.44
N PRO A 299 16.58 -28.47 -10.18
CA PRO A 299 17.53 -29.05 -11.13
C PRO A 299 17.08 -30.44 -11.64
N LYS A 300 17.60 -30.86 -12.80
CA LYS A 300 17.26 -32.18 -13.39
C LYS A 300 17.70 -33.36 -12.52
N ASP A 301 18.84 -33.15 -11.87
CA ASP A 301 19.53 -33.97 -10.89
C ASP A 301 18.85 -33.98 -9.52
N MET A 302 17.81 -33.16 -9.31
CA MET A 302 17.01 -33.08 -8.08
C MET A 302 15.50 -33.16 -8.35
N HIS A 303 15.10 -33.85 -9.44
CA HIS A 303 13.71 -34.00 -9.85
C HIS A 303 12.88 -34.94 -8.95
N ASP A 304 13.54 -35.78 -8.16
CA ASP A 304 12.98 -36.50 -7.01
C ASP A 304 12.44 -35.54 -5.94
N LEU A 305 13.12 -34.40 -5.74
CA LEU A 305 12.68 -33.22 -4.99
C LEU A 305 11.19 -32.87 -5.21
N ASN A 306 10.78 -32.90 -6.48
CA ASN A 306 9.41 -32.58 -6.91
C ASN A 306 8.39 -33.66 -6.54
N GLU A 307 8.80 -34.92 -6.38
CA GLU A 307 7.91 -36.01 -5.97
C GLU A 307 7.74 -35.99 -4.44
N GLU A 308 8.84 -35.84 -3.71
CA GLU A 308 8.86 -35.70 -2.25
C GLU A 308 8.05 -34.47 -1.79
N LEU A 309 8.10 -33.38 -2.56
CA LEU A 309 7.29 -32.17 -2.35
C LEU A 309 5.80 -32.47 -2.11
N PHE A 310 5.20 -33.32 -2.95
CA PHE A 310 3.78 -33.68 -2.83
C PHE A 310 3.51 -34.70 -1.71
N ILE A 311 4.48 -35.57 -1.41
CA ILE A 311 4.39 -36.56 -0.34
C ILE A 311 4.42 -35.84 1.03
N LYS A 312 5.41 -34.97 1.27
CA LYS A 312 5.54 -34.18 2.51
C LYS A 312 4.39 -33.19 2.69
N SER A 313 3.89 -32.57 1.62
CA SER A 313 2.79 -31.60 1.72
C SER A 313 1.39 -32.23 1.74
N GLY A 314 1.25 -33.50 1.37
CA GLY A 314 -0.03 -34.20 1.25
C GLY A 314 -0.97 -33.70 0.13
N ILE A 315 -0.46 -32.96 -0.87
CA ILE A 315 -1.29 -32.30 -1.90
C ILE A 315 -1.34 -33.13 -3.20
N GLU A 316 -2.53 -33.23 -3.81
CA GLU A 316 -2.72 -33.96 -5.06
C GLU A 316 -1.95 -33.31 -6.23
N ARG A 317 -0.87 -33.99 -6.61
CA ARG A 317 0.11 -33.60 -7.65
C ARG A 317 -0.47 -33.35 -9.06
N ASP A 318 -1.65 -33.88 -9.36
CA ASP A 318 -2.27 -33.88 -10.69
C ASP A 318 -3.34 -32.80 -10.88
N LEU A 319 -3.63 -32.01 -9.83
CA LEU A 319 -4.42 -30.78 -9.87
C LEU A 319 -3.81 -29.72 -10.81
N ARG A 320 -4.58 -28.69 -11.15
CA ARG A 320 -4.13 -27.50 -11.91
C ARG A 320 -3.82 -26.33 -10.97
N PRO A 321 -2.95 -25.38 -11.34
CA PRO A 321 -2.62 -24.21 -10.51
C PRO A 321 -3.82 -23.37 -10.06
N THR A 322 -4.93 -23.39 -10.82
CA THR A 322 -6.16 -22.67 -10.47
C THR A 322 -7.04 -23.41 -9.44
N MET A 323 -6.84 -24.71 -9.23
CA MET A 323 -7.60 -25.54 -8.30
C MET A 323 -7.15 -25.37 -6.84
N LEU A 324 -5.92 -24.91 -6.60
CA LEU A 324 -5.37 -24.77 -5.25
C LEU A 324 -5.92 -23.53 -4.52
N SER A 325 -6.33 -23.75 -3.27
CA SER A 325 -6.49 -22.72 -2.24
C SER A 325 -5.14 -22.06 -1.89
N ILE A 326 -5.18 -20.99 -1.08
CA ILE A 326 -3.94 -20.33 -0.64
C ILE A 326 -3.23 -21.17 0.43
N ASP A 327 -3.99 -21.90 1.24
CA ASP A 327 -3.47 -22.66 2.37
C ASP A 327 -2.74 -23.94 1.89
N GLU A 328 -3.22 -24.60 0.83
CA GLU A 328 -2.50 -25.69 0.13
C GLU A 328 -1.23 -25.20 -0.59
N ILE A 329 -1.27 -24.00 -1.19
CA ILE A 329 -0.08 -23.36 -1.77
C ILE A 329 0.92 -23.03 -0.66
N GLY A 330 0.45 -22.64 0.53
CA GLY A 330 1.26 -22.48 1.73
C GLY A 330 1.99 -23.76 2.10
N ALA A 331 1.26 -24.87 2.27
CA ALA A 331 1.84 -26.17 2.62
C ALA A 331 2.95 -26.61 1.64
N LEU A 332 2.70 -26.54 0.32
CA LEU A 332 3.72 -26.81 -0.70
C LEU A 332 4.92 -25.83 -0.62
N CYS A 333 4.65 -24.54 -0.36
CA CYS A 333 5.70 -23.53 -0.28
C CYS A 333 6.59 -23.70 0.97
N HIS A 334 6.04 -24.20 2.08
CA HIS A 334 6.80 -24.52 3.30
C HIS A 334 7.75 -25.70 3.06
N VAL A 335 7.27 -26.80 2.47
CA VAL A 335 8.13 -27.95 2.11
C VAL A 335 9.21 -27.56 1.08
N TYR A 336 8.88 -26.74 0.09
CA TYR A 336 9.89 -26.20 -0.83
C TYR A 336 10.93 -25.30 -0.12
N ASN A 337 10.53 -24.57 0.93
CA ASN A 337 11.45 -23.77 1.73
C ASN A 337 12.39 -24.66 2.58
N GLU A 338 11.87 -25.74 3.17
CA GLU A 338 12.68 -26.75 3.88
C GLU A 338 13.77 -27.31 2.96
N PHE A 339 13.40 -27.78 1.76
CA PHE A 339 14.37 -28.25 0.77
C PHE A 339 15.42 -27.18 0.41
N CYS A 340 15.06 -25.89 0.36
CA CYS A 340 16.01 -24.80 0.08
C CYS A 340 17.00 -24.55 1.23
N MET A 341 16.61 -24.85 2.47
CA MET A 341 17.51 -24.77 3.65
C MET A 341 18.43 -25.99 3.72
N GLU A 342 17.95 -27.16 3.31
CA GLU A 342 18.71 -28.41 3.26
C GLU A 342 19.71 -28.45 2.08
N ASN A 343 19.37 -27.83 0.94
CA ASN A 343 20.13 -27.96 -0.32
C ASN A 343 20.68 -26.61 -0.81
N LYS A 344 21.95 -26.32 -0.49
CA LYS A 344 22.67 -25.11 -0.93
C LYS A 344 22.59 -24.93 -2.46
N GLY A 345 22.08 -23.79 -2.92
CA GLY A 345 21.93 -23.46 -4.35
C GLY A 345 20.55 -23.75 -4.95
N LEU A 346 19.65 -24.46 -4.25
CA LEU A 346 18.31 -24.76 -4.75
C LEU A 346 17.42 -23.49 -4.81
N PHE A 347 17.59 -22.55 -3.88
CA PHE A 347 16.88 -21.27 -3.96
C PHE A 347 17.36 -20.41 -5.13
N GLU A 348 18.65 -20.46 -5.45
CA GLU A 348 19.31 -19.71 -6.53
C GLU A 348 19.00 -20.31 -7.92
N PHE A 349 18.66 -21.60 -7.99
CA PHE A 349 18.38 -22.30 -9.25
C PHE A 349 17.33 -21.61 -10.11
N ASN A 350 17.68 -21.40 -11.39
CA ASN A 350 16.88 -20.66 -12.37
C ASN A 350 16.69 -21.45 -13.67
N TYR A 351 15.55 -22.13 -13.78
CA TYR A 351 15.08 -22.86 -14.96
C TYR A 351 15.13 -22.07 -16.29
N GLN A 352 15.07 -20.73 -16.26
CA GLN A 352 15.05 -19.89 -17.47
C GLN A 352 16.44 -19.44 -17.94
N ALA A 353 17.53 -19.83 -17.25
CA ALA A 353 18.88 -19.49 -17.66
C ALA A 353 19.30 -20.25 -18.95
N LYS A 354 19.93 -19.54 -19.90
CA LYS A 354 20.37 -20.12 -21.20
C LYS A 354 21.40 -21.26 -21.09
N LYS A 355 22.06 -21.40 -19.93
CA LYS A 355 22.63 -22.66 -19.46
C LYS A 355 21.93 -23.02 -18.16
N THR A 356 21.23 -24.14 -18.12
CA THR A 356 20.79 -24.78 -16.89
C THR A 356 22.02 -25.40 -16.24
N LEU A 357 22.74 -24.63 -15.42
CA LEU A 357 23.82 -25.17 -14.60
C LEU A 357 23.20 -26.11 -13.55
N SER A 358 23.81 -27.27 -13.32
CA SER A 358 23.49 -28.10 -12.15
C SER A 358 23.91 -27.38 -10.86
N VAL A 359 23.43 -27.87 -9.70
CA VAL A 359 23.90 -27.33 -8.41
C VAL A 359 25.41 -27.57 -8.24
N SER A 360 25.93 -28.70 -8.72
CA SER A 360 27.37 -28.95 -8.76
C SER A 360 28.15 -27.97 -9.63
N GLU A 361 27.67 -27.60 -10.83
CA GLU A 361 28.31 -26.58 -11.67
C GLU A 361 28.24 -25.16 -11.08
N PHE A 362 27.20 -24.85 -10.29
CA PHE A 362 27.09 -23.58 -9.59
C PHE A 362 28.05 -23.51 -8.38
N LEU A 363 28.12 -24.59 -7.59
CA LEU A 363 29.02 -24.69 -6.44
C LEU A 363 30.49 -24.66 -6.89
N HIS A 364 30.89 -25.47 -7.88
CA HIS A 364 32.26 -25.41 -8.42
C HIS A 364 32.64 -24.03 -8.95
N LYS A 365 31.68 -23.25 -9.48
CA LYS A 365 31.94 -21.86 -9.86
C LYS A 365 32.09 -20.92 -8.68
N GLN A 366 31.33 -21.13 -7.60
CA GLN A 366 31.49 -20.34 -6.39
C GLN A 366 32.83 -20.64 -5.71
N ASP A 367 33.26 -21.89 -5.69
CA ASP A 367 34.55 -22.31 -5.13
C ASP A 367 35.73 -21.85 -6.01
N ALA A 368 35.59 -21.86 -7.34
CA ALA A 368 36.61 -21.32 -8.25
C ALA A 368 36.89 -19.82 -8.02
N TRP A 369 35.85 -19.03 -7.73
CA TRP A 369 35.99 -17.60 -7.39
C TRP A 369 36.57 -17.33 -5.99
N ILE A 370 36.77 -18.36 -5.17
CA ILE A 370 37.36 -18.26 -3.82
C ILE A 370 38.84 -18.71 -3.83
N ASN A 371 39.34 -19.24 -4.96
CA ASN A 371 40.71 -19.76 -5.12
C ASN A 371 41.52 -19.02 -6.21
N GLU A 372 41.12 -17.79 -6.58
CA GLU A 372 41.84 -16.93 -7.55
C GLU A 372 42.27 -15.55 -6.96
N ASP A 373 42.26 -15.40 -5.63
CA ASP A 373 42.89 -14.30 -4.86
C ASP A 373 44.06 -14.83 -4.00
#